data_AF-A0A5U4DCN9-F1
#
_entry.id   AF-A0A5U4DCN9-F1
#
_cell.length_a   1.000
_cell.length_b   1.000
_cell.length_c   1.000
_cell.angle_alpha   90.00
_cell.angle_beta   90.00
_cell.angle_gamma   90.00
#
_symmetry.space_group_name_H-M   'P 1'
#
loop_
_entity.id
_entity.type
_entity.pdbx_description
1 polymer ?
#
loop_
_entity_poly.entity_id
_entity_poly.type
_entity_poly.pdbx_seq_one_letter_code
_entity_poly.pdbx_strand_id
1 'polypeptide(L)'
;CEIVRQDAHRLAAAMVPSARPRLMEKSFGDWRLVADEYDHENWLDSEDGALLDQVLDGVLVRDARFCPVLLTLVNESREEIEAAGVMTDLLRFPGEPVRRWFDRRVLRDVLNEVRNTDPIGD
;
A
#
# COMPACT_ATOMS: atom_id res chain seq x y z
N CYS A 1 -14.39 -20.91 -19.92
CA CYS A 1 -13.01 -21.42 -20.07
C CYS A 1 -12.40 -21.52 -18.67
N GLU A 2 -11.79 -22.65 -18.30
CA GLU A 2 -11.25 -22.85 -16.94
C GLU A 2 -10.11 -21.88 -16.62
N ILE A 3 -9.24 -21.61 -17.59
CA ILE A 3 -8.11 -20.67 -17.48
C ILE A 3 -8.61 -19.28 -17.10
N VAL A 4 -9.58 -18.75 -17.85
CA VAL A 4 -10.17 -17.42 -17.58
C VAL A 4 -10.74 -17.33 -16.16
N ARG A 5 -11.40 -18.40 -15.69
CA ARG A 5 -11.93 -18.44 -14.32
C ARG A 5 -10.79 -18.43 -13.28
N GLN A 6 -9.73 -19.19 -13.52
CA GLN A 6 -8.58 -19.25 -12.62
C GLN A 6 -7.84 -17.91 -12.56
N ASP A 7 -7.61 -17.28 -13.71
CA ASP A 7 -6.95 -15.98 -13.79
C ASP A 7 -7.78 -14.89 -13.10
N ALA A 8 -9.10 -14.88 -13.30
CA ALA A 8 -10.00 -13.98 -12.60
C ALA A 8 -9.91 -14.15 -11.07
N HIS A 9 -9.82 -15.38 -10.57
CA HIS A 9 -9.62 -15.63 -9.14
C HIS A 9 -8.26 -15.12 -8.63
N ARG A 10 -7.18 -15.30 -9.41
CA ARG A 10 -5.84 -14.82 -9.04
C ARG A 10 -5.78 -13.29 -9.02
N LEU A 11 -6.39 -12.63 -10.00
CA LEU A 11 -6.51 -11.17 -10.05
C LEU A 11 -7.29 -10.66 -8.84
N ALA A 12 -8.47 -11.23 -8.57
CA ALA A 12 -9.27 -10.84 -7.40
C ALA A 12 -8.50 -11.00 -6.08
N ALA A 13 -7.80 -12.13 -5.91
CA ALA A 13 -6.99 -12.39 -4.72
C ALA A 13 -5.80 -11.42 -4.58
N ALA A 14 -5.21 -10.98 -5.69
CA ALA A 14 -4.10 -10.04 -5.67
C ALA A 14 -4.51 -8.62 -5.27
N MET A 15 -5.77 -8.25 -5.49
CA MET A 15 -6.31 -6.90 -5.25
C MET A 15 -6.92 -6.72 -3.85
N VAL A 16 -7.38 -7.80 -3.20
CA VAL A 16 -7.93 -7.73 -1.84
C VAL A 16 -6.83 -7.86 -0.78
N PRO A 17 -7.02 -7.29 0.43
CA PRO A 17 -6.14 -7.53 1.55
C PRO A 17 -6.05 -9.02 1.89
N SER A 18 -4.86 -9.47 2.26
CA SER A 18 -4.63 -10.83 2.74
C SER A 18 -5.05 -10.97 4.21
N ALA A 19 -5.11 -12.21 4.69
CA ALA A 19 -5.39 -12.51 6.09
C ALA A 19 -4.34 -11.92 7.07
N ARG A 20 -3.15 -11.53 6.58
CA ARG A 20 -2.09 -10.88 7.36
C ARG A 20 -1.67 -9.59 6.64
N PRO A 21 -2.43 -8.49 6.82
CA PRO A 21 -2.25 -7.28 6.03
C PRO A 21 -0.99 -6.48 6.41
N ARG A 22 -0.40 -6.71 7.58
CA ARG A 22 0.81 -5.99 8.06
C ARG A 22 2.01 -6.27 7.17
N LEU A 23 2.46 -5.24 6.45
CA LEU A 23 3.61 -5.31 5.55
C LEU A 23 4.88 -4.76 6.19
N MET A 24 4.74 -3.72 7.01
CA MET A 24 5.84 -3.16 7.77
C MET A 24 5.36 -2.48 9.04
N GLU A 25 6.26 -2.41 10.01
CA GLU A 25 6.09 -1.61 11.20
C GLU A 25 7.45 -1.06 11.61
N LYS A 26 7.49 0.22 12.00
CA LYS A 26 8.70 0.85 12.50
C LYS A 26 8.37 1.86 13.59
N SER A 27 8.93 1.66 14.78
CA SER A 27 8.80 2.58 15.90
C SER A 27 10.02 3.52 16.01
N PHE A 28 9.78 4.76 16.42
CA PHE A 28 10.82 5.76 16.68
C PHE A 28 10.31 6.80 17.70
N GLY A 29 10.89 6.80 18.91
CA GLY A 29 10.34 7.59 20.01
C GLY A 29 8.89 7.17 20.29
N ASP A 30 8.01 8.16 20.47
CA ASP A 30 6.57 7.95 20.68
C ASP A 30 5.79 7.71 19.38
N TRP A 31 6.49 7.51 18.26
CA TRP A 31 5.86 7.34 16.96
C TRP A 31 5.97 5.91 16.45
N ARG A 32 4.92 5.44 15.77
CA ARG A 32 4.93 4.18 15.04
C ARG A 32 4.39 4.39 13.63
N LEU A 33 5.20 3.99 12.64
CA LEU A 33 4.82 3.99 11.24
C LEU A 33 4.42 2.57 10.83
N VAL A 34 3.19 2.41 10.35
CA VAL A 34 2.60 1.13 9.99
C VAL A 34 2.20 1.15 8.52
N ALA A 35 2.51 0.09 7.78
CA ALA A 35 1.96 -0.12 6.44
C ALA A 35 1.15 -1.42 6.41
N ASP A 36 -0.14 -1.30 6.09
CA ASP A 36 -1.08 -2.39 5.97
C ASP A 36 -1.66 -2.47 4.57
N GLU A 37 -1.92 -3.68 4.07
CA GLU A 37 -2.80 -3.88 2.92
C GLU A 37 -4.18 -3.28 3.22
N TYR A 38 -4.70 -2.49 2.28
CA TYR A 38 -5.88 -1.67 2.50
C TYR A 38 -6.97 -1.98 1.48
N ASP A 39 -8.20 -2.07 1.97
CA ASP A 39 -9.40 -2.34 1.17
C ASP A 39 -9.89 -1.05 0.51
N HIS A 40 -9.07 -0.52 -0.39
CA HIS A 40 -9.39 0.63 -1.22
C HIS A 40 -9.35 0.24 -2.69
N GLU A 41 -10.06 0.98 -3.52
CA GLU A 41 -10.04 0.72 -4.96
C GLU A 41 -8.69 1.16 -5.54
N ASN A 42 -8.03 0.25 -6.27
CA ASN A 42 -6.96 0.62 -7.19
C ASN A 42 -7.58 0.90 -8.56
N TRP A 43 -7.25 2.04 -9.15
CA TRP A 43 -7.76 2.46 -10.45
C TRP A 43 -6.68 2.37 -11.49
N LEU A 44 -6.83 1.42 -12.42
CA LEU A 44 -6.04 1.39 -13.65
C LEU A 44 -6.77 2.20 -14.71
N ASP A 45 -6.06 3.16 -15.32
CA ASP A 45 -6.60 3.88 -16.47
C ASP A 45 -6.75 2.91 -17.64
N SER A 46 -7.96 2.84 -18.21
CA SER A 46 -8.26 2.02 -19.38
C SER A 46 -7.46 2.41 -20.62
N GLU A 47 -6.92 3.65 -20.66
CA GLU A 47 -6.09 4.13 -21.77
C GLU A 47 -4.61 3.73 -21.60
N ASP A 48 -4.17 3.33 -20.40
CA ASP A 48 -2.79 2.90 -20.13
C ASP A 48 -2.64 1.38 -20.28
N GLY A 49 -2.68 0.93 -21.53
CA GLY A 49 -2.49 -0.49 -21.87
C GLY A 49 -1.14 -1.06 -21.42
N ALA A 50 -0.09 -0.22 -21.35
CA ALA A 50 1.23 -0.67 -20.91
C ALA A 50 1.25 -0.99 -19.42
N LEU A 51 0.60 -0.15 -18.60
CA LEU A 51 0.43 -0.41 -17.18
C LEU A 51 -0.45 -1.65 -16.94
N LEU A 52 -1.54 -1.81 -17.69
CA LEU A 52 -2.39 -2.99 -17.61
C LEU A 52 -1.60 -4.28 -17.89
N ASP A 53 -0.83 -4.31 -18.99
CA ASP A 53 0.01 -5.46 -19.33
C ASP A 53 1.04 -5.77 -18.23
N GLN A 54 1.62 -4.74 -17.61
CA GLN A 54 2.56 -4.90 -16.49
C GLN A 54 1.88 -5.51 -15.26
N VAL A 55 0.66 -5.09 -14.93
CA VAL A 55 -0.09 -5.64 -13.80
C VAL A 55 -0.50 -7.08 -14.07
N LEU A 56 -0.97 -7.39 -15.28
CA LEU A 56 -1.34 -8.75 -15.67
C LEU A 56 -0.13 -9.70 -15.61
N ASP A 57 1.03 -9.31 -16.17
CA ASP A 57 2.26 -10.08 -16.03
C ASP A 57 2.67 -10.24 -14.56
N GLY A 58 2.67 -9.13 -13.82
CA GLY A 58 3.02 -9.10 -12.41
C GLY A 58 2.20 -10.09 -11.59
N VAL A 59 0.88 -10.07 -11.72
CA VAL A 59 -0.02 -10.91 -10.94
C VAL A 59 -0.07 -12.35 -11.46
N LEU A 60 -0.31 -12.55 -12.76
CA LEU A 60 -0.59 -13.89 -13.31
C LEU A 60 0.67 -14.74 -13.49
N VAL A 61 1.82 -14.12 -13.79
CA VAL A 61 3.08 -14.81 -14.07
C VAL A 61 3.99 -14.79 -12.84
N ARG A 62 4.04 -13.67 -12.12
CA ARG A 62 5.05 -13.43 -11.07
C ARG A 62 4.48 -13.37 -9.65
N ASP A 63 3.19 -13.67 -9.49
CA ASP A 63 2.48 -13.77 -8.21
C ASP A 63 2.54 -12.47 -7.38
N ALA A 64 2.61 -11.33 -8.05
CA ALA A 64 2.60 -10.02 -7.39
C ALA A 64 1.26 -9.75 -6.71
N ARG A 65 1.32 -8.95 -5.65
CA ARG A 65 0.15 -8.31 -5.05
C ARG A 65 -0.03 -6.93 -5.67
N PHE A 66 -1.28 -6.56 -5.91
CA PHE A 66 -1.70 -5.27 -6.44
C PHE A 66 -2.79 -4.64 -5.56
N CYS A 67 -2.76 -4.97 -4.26
CA CYS A 67 -3.63 -4.40 -3.24
C CYS A 67 -2.99 -3.12 -2.70
N PRO A 68 -3.75 -1.99 -2.58
CA PRO A 68 -3.25 -0.75 -2.01
C PRO A 68 -2.64 -0.94 -0.62
N VAL A 69 -1.82 0.02 -0.23
CA VAL A 69 -1.17 0.03 1.08
C VAL A 69 -1.51 1.31 1.81
N LEU A 70 -2.15 1.19 2.97
CA LEU A 70 -2.36 2.31 3.88
C LEU A 70 -1.11 2.47 4.75
N LEU A 71 -0.53 3.65 4.70
CA LEU A 71 0.53 4.09 5.58
C LEU A 71 -0.08 4.96 6.69
N THR A 72 0.01 4.51 7.94
CA THR A 72 -0.44 5.30 9.10
C THR A 72 0.74 5.70 9.96
N LEU A 73 0.69 6.93 10.45
CA LEU A 73 1.59 7.43 11.48
C LEU A 73 0.80 7.56 12.78
N VAL A 74 1.20 6.78 13.78
CA VAL A 74 0.55 6.70 15.09
C VAL A 74 1.42 7.39 16.12
N ASN A 75 0.82 8.23 16.95
CA ASN A 75 1.43 8.72 18.18
C ASN A 75 1.01 7.80 19.33
N GLU A 76 1.95 7.00 19.82
CA GLU A 76 1.74 6.00 20.87
C GLU A 76 1.40 6.66 22.22
N SER A 77 1.92 7.86 22.50
CA SER A 77 1.63 8.57 23.76
C SER A 77 0.19 9.10 23.84
N ARG A 78 -0.39 9.43 22.67
CA ARG A 78 -1.77 9.92 22.53
C ARG A 78 -2.75 8.82 22.14
N GLU A 79 -2.25 7.63 21.80
CA GLU A 79 -3.04 6.53 21.23
C GLU A 79 -3.84 6.93 19.98
N GLU A 80 -3.32 7.89 19.19
CA GLU A 80 -4.01 8.50 18.05
C GLU A 80 -3.26 8.28 16.72
N ILE A 81 -4.01 8.13 15.62
CA ILE A 81 -3.47 8.21 14.26
C ILE A 81 -3.42 9.69 13.89
N GLU A 82 -2.21 10.22 13.70
CA GLU A 82 -1.99 11.65 13.45
C GLU A 82 -1.97 12.00 11.95
N ALA A 83 -1.65 11.01 11.10
CA ALA A 83 -1.71 11.16 9.64
C ALA A 83 -1.79 9.80 8.95
N ALA A 84 -2.33 9.80 7.73
CA ALA A 84 -2.43 8.61 6.91
C ALA A 84 -2.35 8.90 5.42
N GLY A 85 -1.82 7.96 4.65
CA GLY A 85 -1.72 8.08 3.20
C GLY A 85 -1.85 6.73 2.52
N VAL A 86 -2.45 6.70 1.33
CA VAL A 86 -2.64 5.47 0.56
C VAL A 86 -1.64 5.42 -0.58
N MET A 87 -0.95 4.30 -0.72
CA MET A 87 -0.13 4.00 -1.88
C MET A 87 -0.93 3.10 -2.82
N THR A 88 -1.22 3.60 -4.02
CA THR A 88 -1.94 2.90 -5.10
C THR A 88 -0.98 2.45 -6.19
N ASP A 89 -1.46 1.62 -7.11
CA ASP A 89 -0.73 1.23 -8.34
C ASP A 89 0.62 0.57 -8.07
N LEU A 90 0.73 -0.13 -6.93
CA LEU A 90 1.93 -0.81 -6.48
C LEU A 90 1.88 -2.31 -6.78
N LEU A 91 2.88 -2.79 -7.52
CA LEU A 91 3.19 -4.22 -7.60
C LEU A 91 4.17 -4.60 -6.48
N ARG A 92 3.72 -5.46 -5.57
CA ARG A 92 4.55 -6.04 -4.52
C ARG A 92 4.85 -7.50 -4.85
N PHE A 93 6.07 -7.79 -5.27
CA PHE A 93 6.48 -9.16 -5.59
C PHE A 93 6.83 -9.95 -4.32
N PRO A 94 6.51 -11.26 -4.27
CA PRO A 94 6.86 -12.10 -3.13
C PRO A 94 8.35 -12.07 -2.81
N GLY A 95 8.69 -11.92 -1.54
CA GLY A 95 10.08 -11.89 -1.06
C GLY A 95 10.84 -10.59 -1.32
N GLU A 96 10.25 -9.60 -2.00
CA GLU A 96 10.90 -8.30 -2.16
C GLU A 96 10.91 -7.50 -0.86
N PRO A 97 12.03 -6.82 -0.56
CA PRO A 97 12.11 -5.97 0.63
C PRO A 97 11.27 -4.70 0.45
N VAL A 98 10.75 -4.17 1.55
CA VAL A 98 9.91 -2.94 1.63
C VAL A 98 10.41 -1.81 0.71
N ARG A 99 11.72 -1.55 0.69
CA ARG A 99 12.33 -0.49 -0.14
C ARG A 99 12.08 -0.59 -1.65
N ARG A 100 11.61 -1.73 -2.17
CA ARG A 100 11.30 -1.94 -3.60
C ARG A 100 9.95 -1.38 -4.01
N TRP A 101 8.99 -1.34 -3.08
CA TRP A 101 7.62 -0.92 -3.36
C TRP A 101 7.17 0.29 -2.52
N PHE A 102 7.89 0.64 -1.45
CA PHE A 102 7.49 1.72 -0.55
C PHE A 102 7.59 3.10 -1.21
N ASP A 103 6.46 3.79 -1.34
CA ASP A 103 6.42 5.14 -1.91
C ASP A 103 6.83 6.20 -0.88
N ARG A 104 7.99 6.82 -1.12
CA ARG A 104 8.52 7.90 -0.29
C ARG A 104 7.77 9.22 -0.45
N ARG A 105 7.02 9.41 -1.54
CA ARG A 105 6.17 10.59 -1.74
C ARG A 105 5.03 10.56 -0.74
N VAL A 106 4.31 9.44 -0.65
CA VAL A 106 3.25 9.24 0.34
C VAL A 106 3.78 9.39 1.77
N LEU A 107 4.96 8.81 2.09
CA LEU A 107 5.59 9.04 3.40
C LEU A 107 5.83 10.54 3.68
N ARG A 108 6.35 11.27 2.70
CA ARG A 108 6.59 12.71 2.86
C ARG A 108 5.29 13.47 3.07
N ASP A 109 4.22 13.11 2.38
CA ASP A 109 2.92 13.75 2.51
C ASP A 109 2.32 13.50 3.91
N VAL A 110 2.36 12.26 4.39
CA VAL A 110 1.97 11.88 5.76
C VAL A 110 2.78 12.66 6.82
N LEU A 111 4.10 12.75 6.65
CA LEU A 111 4.95 13.50 7.58
C LEU A 111 4.70 15.01 7.53
N ASN A 112 4.35 15.55 6.36
CA ASN A 112 4.04 16.95 6.19
C ASN A 112 2.67 17.31 6.76
N GLU A 113 1.70 16.40 6.71
CA GLU A 113 0.38 16.58 7.32
C GLU A 113 0.52 16.90 8.81
N VAL A 114 1.23 16.05 9.56
CA VAL A 114 1.50 16.27 11.00
C VAL A 114 2.21 17.61 11.27
N ARG A 115 3.22 17.95 10.44
CA ARG A 115 3.95 19.22 10.60
C ARG A 115 3.09 20.46 10.39
N ASN A 116 2.04 20.35 9.56
CA ASN A 116 1.16 21.47 9.25
C ASN A 116 -0.03 21.55 10.22
N THR A 117 -0.38 20.44 10.86
CA THR A 117 -1.42 20.39 11.91
C THR A 117 -0.91 20.72 13.31
N ASP A 118 0.42 20.82 13.51
CA ASP A 118 1.07 21.41 14.69
C ASP A 118 1.51 22.88 14.45
N PRO A 119 0.61 23.89 14.38
CA PRO A 119 1.00 25.29 14.32
C PRO A 119 1.47 25.85 15.68
N ILE A 120 1.36 25.08 16.77
CA ILE A 120 1.68 25.52 18.13
C ILE A 120 2.39 24.37 18.87
N GLY A 121 3.70 24.30 18.71
CA GLY A 121 4.54 23.87 19.82
C GLY A 121 4.67 25.07 20.75
N ASP A 122 3.84 25.12 21.80
CA ASP A 122 4.10 25.92 23.00
C ASP A 122 5.31 25.34 23.76
#